data_AF-A0A5E4MM31-F1
#
_entry.id   AF-A0A5E4MM31-F1
#
_cell.length_a   1.000
_cell.length_b   1.000
_cell.length_c   1.000
_cell.angle_alpha   90.00
_cell.angle_beta   90.00
_cell.angle_gamma   90.00
#
_symmetry.space_group_name_H-M   'P 1'
#
loop_
_entity.id
_entity.type
_entity.pdbx_description
1 polymer ?
#
loop_
_entity_poly.entity_id
_entity_poly.type
_entity_poly.pdbx_seq_one_letter_code
_entity_poly.pdbx_strand_id
1 'polypeptide(L)'
;MKLEQAERFYNEHKSKFFYNRLVTFMTSGPSEAYLLAREDAIAVWRCLMGPTKVFKCQLSHPNTIRAKHGLTDTRNATHGSDSDESVRREVGIMIPQFCFEHWKQMEELTFRRGKVQFNKEQFIHFYTHGS
;
A
#
# COMPACT_ATOMS: atom_id res chain seq x y z
N MET A 1 -5.41 0.82 12.72
CA MET A 1 -6.35 -0.18 12.17
C MET A 1 -7.09 -0.89 13.30
N LYS A 2 -8.38 -1.24 13.16
CA LYS A 2 -9.11 -2.07 14.17
C LYS A 2 -8.64 -3.54 14.11
N LEU A 3 -8.74 -4.27 15.23
CA LEU A 3 -8.27 -5.66 15.32
C LEU A 3 -8.86 -6.58 14.23
N GLU A 4 -10.19 -6.61 14.12
CA GLU A 4 -10.89 -7.43 13.13
C GLU A 4 -10.45 -7.12 11.69
N GLN A 5 -10.23 -5.84 11.38
CA GLN A 5 -9.75 -5.40 10.07
C GLN A 5 -8.32 -5.91 9.80
N ALA A 6 -7.44 -5.87 10.80
CA ALA A 6 -6.07 -6.39 10.69
C ALA A 6 -6.03 -7.91 10.52
N GLU A 7 -6.87 -8.66 11.23
CA GLU A 7 -6.98 -10.11 11.09
C GLU A 7 -7.47 -10.50 9.69
N ARG A 8 -8.48 -9.78 9.16
CA ARG A 8 -8.94 -9.97 7.78
C ARG A 8 -7.84 -9.65 6.77
N PHE A 9 -7.08 -8.58 7.02
CA PHE A 9 -5.99 -8.15 6.13
C PHE A 9 -4.87 -9.20 6.04
N TYR A 10 -4.43 -9.76 7.18
CA TYR A 10 -3.36 -10.76 7.23
C TYR A 10 -3.84 -12.21 7.22
N ASN A 11 -5.08 -12.47 6.80
CA ASN A 11 -5.69 -13.80 6.87
C ASN A 11 -4.87 -14.88 6.15
N GLU A 12 -4.19 -14.54 5.05
CA GLU A 12 -3.30 -15.45 4.31
C GLU A 12 -2.06 -15.90 5.12
N HIS A 13 -1.73 -15.17 6.19
CA HIS A 13 -0.63 -15.48 7.08
C HIS A 13 -1.08 -16.13 8.39
N LYS A 14 -2.37 -16.44 8.59
CA LYS A 14 -2.92 -16.92 9.86
C LYS A 14 -2.21 -18.16 10.44
N SER A 15 -1.66 -19.03 9.60
CA SER A 15 -0.90 -20.21 10.01
C SER A 15 0.60 -19.97 10.24
N LYS A 16 1.10 -18.76 10.00
CA LYS A 16 2.52 -18.42 10.13
C LYS A 16 2.85 -18.00 11.56
N PHE A 17 4.02 -18.42 12.06
CA PHE A 17 4.48 -18.12 13.42
C PHE A 17 4.56 -16.61 13.75
N PHE A 18 4.67 -15.76 12.72
CA PHE A 18 4.75 -14.29 12.87
C PHE A 18 3.39 -13.58 12.79
N TYR A 19 2.29 -14.29 12.53
CA TYR A 19 0.95 -13.71 12.33
C TYR A 19 0.52 -12.78 13.49
N ASN A 20 0.57 -13.29 14.72
CA ASN A 20 0.18 -12.52 15.89
C ASN A 20 0.99 -11.23 16.01
N ARG A 21 2.28 -11.27 15.67
CA ARG A 21 3.15 -10.09 15.69
C ARG A 21 2.73 -9.05 14.64
N LEU A 22 2.33 -9.48 13.45
CA LEU A 22 1.82 -8.57 12.41
C LEU A 22 0.52 -7.89 12.84
N VAL A 23 -0.45 -8.67 13.32
CA VAL A 23 -1.74 -8.14 13.78
C VAL A 23 -1.54 -7.16 14.93
N THR A 24 -0.81 -7.56 15.98
CA THR A 24 -0.55 -6.69 17.13
C THR A 24 0.14 -5.38 16.73
N PHE A 25 1.10 -5.43 15.81
CA PHE A 25 1.78 -4.22 15.34
C PHE A 25 0.85 -3.30 14.55
N MET A 26 0.06 -3.84 13.65
CA MET A 26 -0.85 -3.05 12.80
C MET A 26 -2.02 -2.43 13.58
N THR A 27 -2.32 -2.99 14.74
CA THR A 27 -3.32 -2.46 15.68
C THR A 27 -2.73 -1.57 16.77
N SER A 28 -1.41 -1.39 16.85
CA SER A 28 -0.78 -0.64 17.96
C SER A 28 -0.89 0.89 17.83
N GLY A 29 -1.44 1.39 16.72
CA GLY A 29 -1.58 2.82 16.46
C GLY A 29 -2.33 3.13 15.16
N PRO A 30 -2.48 4.44 14.85
CA PRO A 30 -3.01 4.87 13.56
C PRO A 30 -2.11 4.42 12.42
N SER A 31 -2.71 4.23 11.24
CA SER A 31 -2.03 3.85 10.00
C SER A 31 -2.66 4.65 8.86
N GLU A 32 -1.82 5.09 7.94
CA GLU A 32 -2.26 5.72 6.69
C GLU A 32 -2.38 4.67 5.59
N ALA A 33 -3.48 4.70 4.84
CA ALA A 33 -3.71 3.81 3.71
C ALA A 33 -3.80 4.62 2.42
N TYR A 34 -2.99 4.26 1.43
CA TYR A 34 -2.93 4.93 0.14
C TYR A 34 -3.25 3.95 -0.98
N LEU A 35 -4.08 4.38 -1.93
CA LEU A 35 -4.23 3.71 -3.22
C LEU A 35 -3.37 4.42 -4.25
N LEU A 36 -2.32 3.75 -4.72
CA LEU A 36 -1.35 4.31 -5.65
C LEU A 36 -1.63 3.80 -7.06
N ALA A 37 -1.77 4.72 -8.01
CA ALA A 37 -1.91 4.41 -9.42
C ALA A 37 -0.64 4.82 -10.18
N ARG A 38 -0.17 3.93 -11.06
CA ARG A 38 0.92 4.12 -12.02
C ARG A 38 0.91 2.95 -13.01
N GLU A 39 1.49 3.13 -14.18
CA GLU A 39 2.03 1.99 -14.92
C GLU A 39 3.07 1.26 -14.04
N ASP A 40 2.96 -0.07 -13.98
CA ASP A 40 3.76 -0.95 -13.11
C ASP A 40 3.76 -0.57 -11.62
N ALA A 41 2.63 -0.03 -11.11
CA ALA A 41 2.53 0.50 -9.74
C ALA A 41 3.05 -0.46 -8.66
N ILE A 42 2.68 -1.74 -8.73
CA ILE A 42 3.12 -2.77 -7.76
C ILE A 42 4.64 -2.90 -7.78
N ALA A 43 5.24 -3.12 -8.95
CA ALA A 43 6.68 -3.32 -9.09
C ALA A 43 7.46 -2.07 -8.64
N VAL A 44 7.03 -0.89 -9.07
CA VAL A 44 7.63 0.39 -8.70
C VAL A 44 7.55 0.63 -7.19
N TRP A 45 6.38 0.44 -6.58
CA TRP A 45 6.21 0.65 -5.14
C TRP A 45 7.07 -0.33 -4.34
N ARG A 46 7.08 -1.61 -4.72
CA ARG A 46 7.91 -2.63 -4.07
C ARG A 46 9.40 -2.35 -4.19
N CYS A 47 9.85 -1.84 -5.33
CA CYS A 47 11.23 -1.40 -5.52
C CYS A 47 11.58 -0.25 -4.56
N LEU A 48 10.71 0.76 -4.45
CA LEU A 48 10.90 1.90 -3.55
C LEU A 48 10.90 1.50 -2.07
N MET A 49 10.01 0.56 -1.69
CA MET A 49 9.97 0.00 -0.34
C MET A 49 11.26 -0.77 0.00
N GLY A 50 11.77 -1.56 -0.93
CA GLY A 50 12.91 -2.45 -0.74
C GLY A 50 12.53 -3.84 -0.16
N PRO A 51 13.50 -4.75 -0.03
CA PRO A 51 13.28 -6.09 0.54
C PRO A 51 12.70 -6.09 1.97
N THR A 52 11.87 -7.09 2.29
CA THR A 52 11.24 -7.26 3.62
C THR A 52 12.24 -7.44 4.76
N LYS A 53 13.36 -8.12 4.50
CA LYS A 53 14.40 -8.41 5.50
C LYS A 53 15.23 -7.15 5.75
N VAL A 54 14.89 -6.40 6.80
CA VAL A 54 15.39 -5.02 7.02
C VAL A 54 16.91 -4.98 7.05
N PHE A 55 17.55 -5.89 7.80
CA PHE A 55 19.01 -5.92 7.92
C PHE A 55 19.70 -6.17 6.56
N LYS A 56 19.18 -7.10 5.75
CA LYS A 56 19.68 -7.35 4.38
C LYS A 56 19.38 -6.17 3.46
N CYS A 57 18.22 -5.53 3.63
CA CYS A 57 17.79 -4.36 2.87
C CYS A 57 18.74 -3.17 3.10
N GLN A 58 19.15 -2.92 4.35
CA GLN A 58 20.11 -1.87 4.70
C GLN A 58 21.46 -2.02 3.99
N LEU A 59 21.94 -3.26 3.85
CA LEU A 59 23.21 -3.54 3.17
C LEU A 59 23.11 -3.45 1.64
N SER A 60 22.03 -3.98 1.06
CA SER A 60 21.91 -4.13 -0.40
C SER A 60 21.17 -2.99 -1.10
N HIS A 61 20.26 -2.31 -0.40
CA HIS A 61 19.38 -1.28 -0.93
C HIS A 61 19.25 -0.10 0.07
N PRO A 62 20.36 0.53 0.49
CA PRO A 62 20.41 1.49 1.60
C PRO A 62 19.49 2.72 1.40
N ASN A 63 19.11 3.01 0.16
CA ASN A 63 18.29 4.17 -0.18
C ASN A 63 16.78 3.93 -0.11
N THR A 64 16.33 2.69 0.10
CA THR A 64 14.92 2.31 0.14
C THR A 64 14.25 2.64 1.47
N ILE A 65 12.91 2.68 1.49
CA ILE A 65 12.14 3.06 2.68
C ILE A 65 12.41 2.10 3.84
N ARG A 66 12.37 0.79 3.60
CA ARG A 66 12.63 -0.24 4.62
C ARG A 66 14.05 -0.18 5.16
N ALA A 67 15.03 0.15 4.34
CA ALA A 67 16.40 0.33 4.79
C ALA A 67 16.54 1.51 5.76
N LYS A 68 15.93 2.65 5.41
CA LYS A 68 16.04 3.89 6.19
C LYS A 68 15.20 3.90 7.46
N HIS A 69 14.04 3.25 7.46
CA HIS A 69 13.02 3.41 8.50
C HIS A 69 12.56 2.09 9.12
N GLY A 70 12.96 0.93 8.58
CA GLY A 70 12.62 -0.36 9.15
C GLY A 70 13.40 -0.64 10.43
N LEU A 71 12.73 -1.27 11.40
CA LEU A 71 13.32 -1.70 12.66
C LEU A 71 13.55 -3.22 12.68
N THR A 72 12.56 -3.99 12.20
CA THR A 72 12.61 -5.45 12.12
C THR A 72 11.79 -5.95 10.93
N ASP A 73 11.90 -7.24 10.59
CA ASP A 73 11.17 -7.83 9.45
C ASP A 73 9.64 -7.71 9.56
N THR A 74 9.09 -7.59 10.77
CA THR A 74 7.66 -7.35 11.03
C THR A 74 7.32 -5.89 11.38
N ARG A 75 8.32 -5.02 11.51
CA ARG A 75 8.19 -3.59 11.77
C ARG A 75 9.06 -2.83 10.76
N ASN A 76 8.70 -2.96 9.49
CA ASN A 76 9.53 -2.56 8.35
C ASN A 76 9.00 -1.29 7.66
N ALA A 77 8.37 -0.38 8.40
CA ALA A 77 7.85 0.93 7.97
C ALA A 77 6.67 0.92 6.98
N THR A 78 6.65 0.07 5.95
CA THR A 78 5.61 0.11 4.91
C THR A 78 5.14 -1.26 4.44
N HIS A 79 3.84 -1.31 4.15
CA HIS A 79 3.18 -2.40 3.42
C HIS A 79 3.02 -2.06 1.94
N GLY A 80 2.90 -3.09 1.10
CA GLY A 80 2.46 -2.94 -0.27
C GLY A 80 2.12 -4.29 -0.89
N SER A 81 0.98 -4.31 -1.58
CA SER A 81 0.45 -5.44 -2.34
C SER A 81 1.53 -6.07 -3.25
N ASP A 82 1.46 -7.37 -3.49
CA ASP A 82 2.42 -8.12 -4.31
C ASP A 82 1.87 -8.67 -5.63
N SER A 83 0.55 -8.63 -5.79
CA SER A 83 -0.18 -9.03 -7.01
C SER A 83 -1.49 -8.26 -7.17
N ASP A 84 -2.11 -8.31 -8.36
CA ASP A 84 -3.43 -7.72 -8.60
C ASP A 84 -4.52 -8.32 -7.69
N GLU A 85 -4.44 -9.61 -7.38
CA GLU A 85 -5.35 -10.29 -6.45
C GLU A 85 -5.21 -9.71 -5.04
N SER A 86 -3.97 -9.49 -4.57
CA SER A 86 -3.71 -8.84 -3.28
C SER A 86 -4.23 -7.40 -3.27
N VAL A 87 -4.04 -6.62 -4.34
CA VAL A 87 -4.58 -5.25 -4.46
C VAL A 87 -6.09 -5.24 -4.28
N ARG A 88 -6.83 -6.08 -5.02
CA ARG A 88 -8.31 -6.11 -4.93
C ARG A 88 -8.78 -6.47 -3.51
N ARG A 89 -8.15 -7.46 -2.89
CA ARG A 89 -8.47 -7.90 -1.53
C ARG A 89 -8.18 -6.79 -0.51
N GLU A 90 -6.99 -6.22 -0.56
CA GLU A 90 -6.52 -5.21 0.38
C GLU A 90 -7.32 -3.91 0.27
N VAL A 91 -7.60 -3.44 -0.96
CA VAL A 91 -8.44 -2.27 -1.21
C VAL A 91 -9.86 -2.49 -0.69
N GLY A 92 -10.46 -3.65 -0.92
CA GLY A 92 -11.79 -3.98 -0.37
C GLY A 92 -11.85 -3.97 1.16
N ILE A 93 -10.72 -4.11 1.85
CA ILE A 93 -10.63 -4.03 3.32
C ILE A 93 -10.30 -2.61 3.79
N MET A 94 -9.42 -1.90 3.08
CA MET A 94 -8.85 -0.62 3.53
C MET A 94 -9.61 0.60 3.02
N ILE A 95 -10.17 0.51 1.83
CA ILE A 95 -10.84 1.60 1.11
C ILE A 95 -12.12 1.03 0.48
N PRO A 96 -13.08 0.52 1.29
CA PRO A 96 -14.24 -0.22 0.80
C PRO A 96 -15.16 0.59 -0.12
N GLN A 97 -15.06 1.93 -0.09
CA GLN A 97 -15.78 2.83 -0.99
C GLN A 97 -15.18 2.92 -2.40
N PHE A 98 -13.96 2.42 -2.61
CA PHE A 98 -13.31 2.48 -3.92
C PHE A 98 -13.90 1.45 -4.88
N CYS A 99 -14.29 1.88 -6.08
CA CYS A 99 -14.81 1.02 -7.14
C CYS A 99 -13.84 1.00 -8.32
N PHE A 100 -13.23 -0.16 -8.58
CA PHE A 100 -12.28 -0.34 -9.67
C PHE A 100 -12.92 -0.10 -11.03
N GLU A 101 -14.14 -0.58 -11.23
CA GLU A 101 -14.88 -0.45 -12.49
C GLU A 101 -15.19 1.01 -12.81
N HIS A 102 -15.65 1.77 -11.80
CA HIS A 102 -15.89 3.20 -11.93
C HIS A 102 -14.61 3.95 -12.28
N TRP A 103 -13.52 3.71 -11.52
CA TRP A 103 -12.22 4.33 -11.79
C TRP A 103 -11.73 4.03 -13.20
N LYS A 104 -11.85 2.76 -13.64
CA LYS A 104 -11.44 2.34 -14.98
C LYS A 104 -12.21 3.07 -16.09
N GLN A 105 -13.51 3.24 -15.91
CA GLN A 105 -14.39 3.85 -16.91
C GLN A 105 -14.29 5.38 -16.94
N MET A 106 -14.18 6.01 -15.78
CA MET A 106 -14.34 7.45 -15.64
C MET A 106 -13.00 8.19 -15.53
N GLU A 107 -11.98 7.55 -14.95
CA GLU A 107 -10.80 8.24 -14.44
C GLU A 107 -9.49 7.77 -15.08
N GLU A 108 -9.36 6.48 -15.41
CA GLU A 108 -8.10 5.88 -15.90
C GLU A 108 -7.54 6.59 -17.13
N LEU A 109 -8.39 6.93 -18.11
CA LEU A 109 -7.95 7.61 -19.33
C LEU A 109 -7.39 9.01 -19.04
N THR A 110 -8.01 9.73 -18.11
CA THR A 110 -7.56 11.07 -17.70
C THR A 110 -6.27 10.98 -16.89
N PHE A 111 -6.18 9.99 -16.00
CA PHE A 111 -4.96 9.63 -15.26
C PHE A 111 -3.79 9.36 -16.21
N ARG A 112 -3.97 8.47 -17.20
CA ARG A 112 -2.95 8.09 -18.18
C ARG A 112 -2.51 9.26 -19.07
N ARG A 113 -3.36 10.26 -19.29
CA ARG A 113 -3.03 11.49 -20.03
C ARG A 113 -2.25 12.52 -19.20
N GLY A 114 -1.95 12.23 -17.93
CA GLY A 114 -1.23 13.12 -17.03
C GLY A 114 -2.02 14.35 -16.59
N LYS A 115 -3.35 14.38 -16.81
CA LYS A 115 -4.22 15.50 -16.43
C LYS A 115 -4.71 15.33 -14.98
N VAL A 116 -3.77 15.21 -14.06
CA VAL A 116 -4.05 14.95 -12.65
C VAL A 116 -3.36 15.99 -11.78
N GLN A 117 -4.09 16.53 -10.82
CA GLN A 117 -3.55 17.46 -9.83
C GLN A 117 -3.60 16.82 -8.44
N PHE A 118 -2.52 16.97 -7.67
CA PHE A 118 -2.47 16.47 -6.29
C PHE A 118 -2.98 17.52 -5.31
N ASN A 119 -4.06 17.21 -4.60
CA ASN A 119 -4.52 17.98 -3.47
C ASN A 119 -3.72 17.58 -2.22
N LYS A 120 -2.89 18.50 -1.72
CA LYS A 120 -2.02 18.27 -0.55
C LYS A 120 -2.78 18.18 0.78
N GLU A 121 -3.95 18.79 0.89
CA GLU A 121 -4.75 18.78 2.12
C GLU A 121 -5.50 17.47 2.28
N GLN A 122 -6.05 16.96 1.17
CA GLN A 122 -6.85 15.74 1.15
C GLN A 122 -6.02 14.48 0.83
N PHE A 123 -4.76 14.65 0.41
CA PHE A 123 -3.90 13.56 -0.07
C PHE A 123 -4.52 12.74 -1.22
N ILE A 124 -5.33 13.38 -2.05
CA ILE A 124 -5.97 12.76 -3.22
C ILE A 124 -5.53 13.43 -4.52
N HIS A 125 -5.52 12.66 -5.59
CA HIS A 125 -5.42 13.19 -6.94
C HIS A 125 -6.82 13.47 -7.48
N PHE A 126 -7.03 14.66 -8.05
CA PHE A 126 -8.29 15.01 -8.71
C PHE A 126 -8.06 15.38 -10.17
N TYR A 127 -9.13 15.24 -10.95
CA TYR A 127 -9.11 15.44 -12.39
C TYR A 127 -9.73 16.79 -12.72
N THR A 128 -8.97 17.67 -13.36
CA THR A 128 -9.55 18.85 -13.99
C THR A 128 -10.21 18.39 -15.28
N HIS A 129 -11.54 18.36 -15.32
CA HIS A 129 -12.24 18.23 -16.60
C HIS A 129 -11.87 19.48 -17.42
N GLY A 130 -11.31 19.26 -18.61
CA GLY A 130 -11.01 20.36 -19.51
C GLY A 130 -12.29 21.14 -19.78
N SER A 131 -12.20 22.46 -19.68
CA SER A 131 -13.21 23.39 -20.22
C SER A 131 -13.36 23.19 -21.72
#